data_AF-A0A077WY31-F1
#
_entry.id   AF-A0A077WY31-F1
#
_cell.length_a   1.000
_cell.length_b   1.000
_cell.length_c   1.000
_cell.angle_alpha   90.00
_cell.angle_beta   90.00
_cell.angle_gamma   90.00
#
_symmetry.space_group_name_H-M   'P 1'
#
loop_
_entity.id
_entity.type
_entity.pdbx_description
1 polymer ?
#
loop_
_entity_poly.entity_id
_entity_poly.type
_entity_poly.pdbx_seq_one_letter_code
_entity_poly.pdbx_strand_id
1 'polypeptide(L)' 'MDRRLQQCAPYSMLASLKRIVNRTPASPPTPVKIPDIQLHHGKKRIDNFSWMEQLDHPDLVGYIQAENEQVLM' A
#
# COMPACT_ATOMS: atom_id res chain seq x y z
N MET A 1 10.12 5.36 53.55
CA MET A 1 11.07 6.07 52.68
C MET A 1 11.59 5.07 51.67
N ASP A 2 11.01 5.03 50.46
CA ASP A 2 11.62 4.37 49.32
C ASP A 2 11.04 5.00 48.03
N ARG A 3 11.75 6.01 47.51
CA ARG A 3 11.37 6.69 46.25
C ARG A 3 12.04 5.93 45.11
N ARG A 4 11.35 4.95 44.53
CA ARG A 4 11.73 4.44 43.21
C ARG A 4 11.40 5.50 42.16
N LEU A 5 12.42 6.21 41.74
CA LEU A 5 12.37 7.17 40.65
C LEU A 5 12.00 6.42 39.36
N GLN A 6 10.73 6.49 38.96
CA GLN A 6 10.31 6.25 37.58
C GLN A 6 11.04 7.28 36.71
N GLN A 7 12.01 6.79 35.95
CA GLN A 7 12.74 7.57 34.97
C GLN A 7 11.80 7.87 33.80
N CYS A 8 11.10 9.01 33.87
CA CYS A 8 10.40 9.56 32.71
C CYS A 8 11.45 10.03 31.70
N ALA A 9 11.77 9.20 30.71
CA ALA A 9 12.63 9.60 29.60
C ALA A 9 12.01 10.83 28.92
N PRO A 10 12.75 11.95 28.75
CA PRO A 10 12.21 13.12 28.08
C PRO A 10 11.95 12.73 26.62
N TYR A 11 10.69 12.82 26.20
CA TYR A 11 10.33 12.77 24.79
C TYR A 11 11.13 13.85 24.05
N SER A 12 12.24 13.44 23.44
CA SER A 12 13.09 14.30 22.64
C SER A 12 12.29 14.65 21.37
N MET A 13 11.78 15.89 21.31
CA MET A 13 11.09 16.41 20.12
C MET A 13 11.94 16.31 18.84
N LEU A 14 13.26 16.25 18.98
CA LEU A 14 14.20 16.15 17.86
C LEU A 14 14.28 14.74 17.26
N ALA A 15 13.78 13.71 17.95
CA ALA A 15 13.71 12.35 17.39
C ALA A 15 12.61 12.23 16.31
N SER A 16 11.62 13.14 16.28
CA SER A 16 10.48 13.10 15.37
C SER A 16 10.81 13.60 13.95
N LEU A 17 11.80 14.49 13.82
CA LEU A 17 12.12 15.17 12.56
C LEU A 17 12.87 14.29 11.54
N LYS A 18 13.56 13.23 12.00
CA LYS A 18 14.35 12.35 11.10
C LYS A 18 13.47 11.51 10.16
N ARG A 19 12.18 11.35 10.46
CA ARG A 19 11.22 10.56 9.66
C ARG A 19 10.69 11.30 8.42
N ILE A 20 10.86 12.63 8.36
CA ILE A 20 10.29 13.46 7.28
C ILE A 20 11.23 13.52 6.07
N VAL A 21 12.53 13.32 6.27
CA VAL A 21 13.56 13.61 5.25
C VAL A 21 13.74 12.48 4.21
N ASN A 22 13.22 11.27 4.45
CA ASN A 22 13.42 10.12 3.57
C ASN A 22 12.20 9.72 2.72
N ARG A 23 11.17 10.57 2.59
CA ARG A 23 9.98 10.26 1.77
C ARG A 23 10.19 10.66 0.31
N THR A 24 11.00 9.91 -0.42
CA THR A 24 10.81 9.86 -1.89
C THR A 24 9.46 9.21 -2.15
N PRO A 25 8.55 9.82 -2.93
CA PRO A 25 7.26 9.20 -3.23
C PRO A 25 7.54 7.88 -3.97
N ALA A 26 7.20 6.76 -3.35
CA ALA A 26 7.21 5.48 -4.03
C ALA A 26 6.25 5.60 -5.23
N SER A 27 6.76 5.24 -6.42
CA SER A 27 5.92 5.14 -7.60
C SER A 27 4.81 4.13 -7.33
N PRO A 28 3.56 4.35 -7.79
CA PRO A 28 2.51 3.38 -7.64
C PRO A 28 2.93 2.03 -8.26
N PRO A 29 2.53 0.90 -7.66
CA PRO A 29 2.78 -0.40 -8.24
C PRO A 29 2.07 -0.51 -9.58
N THR A 30 2.73 -1.11 -10.57
CA THR A 30 2.13 -1.30 -11.90
C THR A 30 1.46 -2.68 -11.95
N PRO A 31 0.13 -2.77 -12.14
CA PRO A 31 -0.55 -4.06 -12.21
C PRO A 31 -0.28 -4.79 -13.53
N VAL A 32 -0.37 -6.12 -13.48
CA VAL A 32 -0.30 -6.97 -14.66
C VAL A 32 -1.55 -6.79 -15.52
N LYS A 33 -1.35 -6.71 -16.84
CA LYS A 33 -2.44 -6.65 -17.83
C LYS A 33 -2.74 -8.05 -18.34
N ILE A 34 -3.92 -8.57 -18.00
CA ILE A 34 -4.42 -9.87 -18.48
C ILE A 34 -5.68 -9.59 -19.30
N PRO A 35 -5.63 -9.70 -20.65
CA PRO A 35 -6.76 -9.32 -21.48
C PRO A 35 -7.93 -10.29 -21.30
N ASP A 36 -9.03 -9.80 -20.72
CA ASP A 36 -10.34 -10.45 -20.76
C ASP A 36 -11.20 -9.81 -21.85
N ILE A 37 -11.74 -10.63 -22.76
CA ILE A 37 -12.54 -10.15 -23.90
C ILE A 37 -14.00 -10.45 -23.63
N GLN A 38 -14.78 -9.40 -23.41
CA GLN A 38 -16.20 -9.50 -23.15
C GLN A 38 -17.01 -9.03 -24.36
N LEU A 39 -18.10 -9.73 -24.67
CA LEU A 39 -19.02 -9.36 -25.76
C LEU A 39 -20.36 -8.94 -25.17
N HIS A 40 -20.72 -7.67 -25.33
CA HIS A 40 -21.97 -7.09 -24.84
C HIS A 40 -22.72 -6.42 -25.98
N HIS A 41 -23.94 -6.88 -26.28
CA HIS A 41 -24.77 -6.36 -27.37
C HIS A 41 -24.04 -6.24 -28.72
N GLY A 42 -23.26 -7.27 -29.08
CA GLY A 42 -22.46 -7.30 -30.31
C GLY A 42 -21.22 -6.41 -30.29
N LYS A 43 -20.93 -5.70 -29.19
CA LYS A 43 -19.73 -4.88 -29.01
C LYS A 43 -18.72 -5.64 -28.16
N LYS A 44 -17.47 -5.68 -28.64
CA LYS A 44 -16.35 -6.26 -27.88
C LYS A 44 -15.74 -5.21 -26.97
N ARG A 45 -15.51 -5.56 -25.71
CA ARG A 45 -14.72 -4.80 -24.72
C ARG A 45 -13.52 -5.66 -24.34
N ILE A 46 -12.35 -5.02 -24.20
CA ILE A 46 -11.16 -5.63 -23.62
C ILE A 46 -10.98 -5.04 -22.24
N ASP A 47 -11.01 -5.89 -21.22
CA ASP A 47 -10.76 -5.54 -19.84
C ASP A 47 -9.46 -6.21 -19.37
N ASN A 48 -8.41 -5.41 -19.20
CA ASN A 48 -7.09 -5.95 -18.83
C ASN A 48 -6.97 -6.25 -17.32
N PHE A 49 -7.94 -5.85 -16.52
CA PHE A 49 -7.86 -5.86 -15.06
C PHE A 49 -9.03 -6.56 -14.39
N SER A 50 -9.86 -7.28 -15.16
CA SER A 50 -10.98 -8.06 -14.63
C SER A 50 -10.55 -9.06 -13.54
N TRP A 51 -9.30 -9.55 -13.59
CA TRP A 51 -8.71 -10.42 -12.56
C TRP A 51 -8.70 -9.80 -11.16
N MET A 52 -8.73 -8.47 -11.04
CA MET A 52 -8.76 -7.79 -9.73
C MET A 52 -10.10 -7.92 -9.00
N GLU A 53 -11.16 -8.31 -9.71
CA GLU A 53 -12.47 -8.58 -9.11
C GLU A 53 -12.48 -9.93 -8.35
N GLN A 54 -11.51 -10.80 -8.64
CA GLN A 54 -11.40 -12.14 -8.05
C GLN A 54 -10.55 -12.09 -6.78
N LEU A 55 -11.19 -12.09 -5.61
CA LEU A 55 -10.51 -12.01 -4.31
C LEU A 55 -9.48 -13.12 -4.05
N ASP A 56 -9.69 -14.30 -4.65
CA ASP A 56 -8.80 -15.46 -4.52
C ASP A 56 -7.65 -15.48 -5.54
N HIS A 57 -7.53 -14.46 -6.39
CA HIS A 57 -6.46 -14.39 -7.38
C HIS A 57 -5.10 -14.24 -6.69
N PRO A 58 -4.08 -15.07 -7.01
CA PRO A 58 -2.82 -15.09 -6.28
C PRO A 58 -2.08 -13.74 -6.31
N ASP A 59 -2.19 -13.00 -7.40
CA ASP A 59 -1.49 -11.71 -7.57
C ASP A 59 -2.22 -10.52 -6.90
N LEU A 60 -3.48 -10.69 -6.48
CA LEU A 60 -4.29 -9.58 -5.96
C LEU A 60 -3.83 -9.13 -4.58
N VAL A 61 -3.53 -10.07 -3.69
CA VAL A 61 -3.06 -9.76 -2.33
C VAL A 61 -1.76 -8.96 -2.36
N GLY A 62 -0.80 -9.38 -3.20
CA GLY A 62 0.46 -8.67 -3.36
C GLY A 62 0.29 -7.26 -3.93
N TYR A 63 -0.61 -7.10 -4.91
CA TYR A 63 -0.91 -5.78 -5.47
C TYR A 63 -1.53 -4.82 -4.44
N ILE A 64 -2.53 -5.28 -3.67
CA ILE A 64 -3.17 -4.48 -2.62
C ILE A 64 -2.17 -4.08 -1.53
N GLN A 65 -1.27 -4.98 -1.14
CA GLN A 65 -0.23 -4.67 -0.14
C GLN A 65 0.71 -3.58 -0.65
N ALA A 66 1.17 -3.67 -1.90
CA ALA A 66 2.03 -2.66 -2.51
C ALA A 66 1.34 -1.28 -2.61
N GLU A 67 0.05 -1.25 -2.97
CA GLU A 67 -0.77 -0.01 -2.98
C GLU A 67 -0.90 0.57 -1.57
N ASN A 68 -1.16 -0.26 -0.55
CA ASN A 68 -1.28 0.19 0.84
C ASN A 68 0.04 0.74 1.39
N GLU A 69 1.17 0.11 1.08
CA GLU A 69 2.50 0.57 1.46
C GLU A 69 2.82 1.93 0.84
N GLN A 70 2.43 2.15 -0.43
CA GLN A 70 2.58 3.44 -1.09
C GLN A 70 1.76 4.54 -0.40
N VAL A 71 0.50 4.27 -0.03
CA VAL A 71 -0.40 5.27 0.59
C VAL A 71 -0.01 5.59 2.03
N LEU A 72 0.61 4.64 2.75
CA LEU A 72 0.98 4.78 4.16
C LEU A 72 2.35 5.45 4.37
N MET A 73 3.19 5.58 3.33
CA MET A 73 4.51 6.24 3.37
C MET A 73 4.46 7.74 3.04
#